data_AF-A0A6I7LPJ5-F1
#
_entry.id   AF-A0A6I7LPJ5-F1
#
_cell.length_a   1.000
_cell.length_b   1.000
_cell.length_c   1.000
_cell.angle_alpha   90.00
_cell.angle_beta   90.00
_cell.angle_gamma   90.00
#
_symmetry.space_group_name_H-M   'P 1'
#
loop_
_entity.id
_entity.type
_entity.pdbx_description
1 polymer ?
#
loop_
_entity_poly.entity_id
_entity_poly.type
_entity_poly.pdbx_seq_one_letter_code
_entity_poly.pdbx_strand_id
1 'polypeptide(L)'
;MNRVPLFFILALLFYTIGGCGGGVVVVNKETPAENRKTDIRRSESNITAATEHLKQAKMFYARDKYKQALQHCEKAIEFDNRNWEAYYYLGLCMQKRHEYASAANALKQGLQYTPDNRLVRSEIHAAIGYCWENLGRFEDARKEYSVSLTFNPGNQNAQDGQNRVKVEKTLKNWGKDKKSDRDG
;
A
#
# COMPACT_ATOMS: atom_id res chain seq x y z
N MET A 1 -35.91 -55.54 42.04
CA MET A 1 -34.55 -56.07 42.29
C MET A 1 -33.62 -54.85 42.43
N ASN A 2 -33.47 -54.26 43.63
CA ASN A 2 -32.36 -54.47 44.59
C ASN A 2 -30.98 -54.11 43.98
N ARG A 3 -30.16 -53.13 44.42
CA ARG A 3 -30.01 -52.40 45.70
C ARG A 3 -29.29 -51.03 45.51
N VAL A 4 -29.50 -50.12 46.46
CA VAL A 4 -28.81 -48.81 46.73
C VAL A 4 -27.42 -49.04 47.38
N PRO A 5 -26.46 -48.08 47.39
CA PRO A 5 -26.38 -47.02 48.44
C PRO A 5 -25.90 -45.65 47.86
N LEU A 6 -26.28 -44.44 48.31
CA LEU A 6 -26.51 -43.80 49.61
C LEU A 6 -25.28 -43.77 50.55
N PHE A 7 -24.35 -42.85 50.26
CA PHE A 7 -23.48 -42.18 51.23
C PHE A 7 -23.77 -40.67 51.11
N PHE A 8 -24.43 -40.01 52.08
CA PHE A 8 -23.84 -39.32 53.26
C PHE A 8 -22.74 -38.32 52.82
N ILE A 9 -22.71 -37.00 53.08
CA ILE A 9 -23.20 -36.13 54.17
C ILE A 9 -23.06 -34.65 53.73
N LEU A 10 -23.93 -33.81 54.28
CA LEU A 10 -23.85 -32.34 54.40
C LEU A 10 -22.42 -31.78 54.60
N ALA A 11 -22.08 -30.68 53.94
CA ALA A 11 -21.35 -29.58 54.57
C ALA A 11 -21.53 -28.29 53.76
N LEU A 12 -22.45 -27.45 54.24
CA LEU A 12 -22.42 -26.02 53.94
C LEU A 12 -21.19 -25.40 54.59
N LEU A 13 -20.55 -24.49 53.84
CA LEU A 13 -20.06 -23.16 54.26
C LEU A 13 -18.61 -22.84 53.85
N PHE A 14 -18.53 -21.88 52.92
CA PHE A 14 -17.57 -20.79 52.81
C PHE A 14 -16.07 -21.10 52.71
N TYR A 15 -15.44 -20.76 51.58
CA TYR A 15 -14.83 -19.43 51.35
C TYR A 15 -13.72 -19.52 50.27
N THR A 16 -13.95 -18.86 49.11
CA THR A 16 -12.93 -18.36 48.12
C THR A 16 -12.07 -19.43 47.41
N ILE A 17 -11.76 -19.45 46.11
CA ILE A 17 -11.38 -18.43 45.10
C ILE A 17 -11.60 -19.10 43.73
N GLY A 18 -12.03 -18.33 42.71
CA GLY A 18 -11.64 -18.59 41.32
C GLY A 18 -12.63 -19.35 40.44
N GLY A 19 -13.39 -18.61 39.63
CA GLY A 19 -14.20 -19.20 38.57
C GLY A 19 -15.10 -18.19 37.87
N CYS A 20 -14.55 -17.10 37.34
CA CYS A 20 -15.28 -16.24 36.40
C CYS A 20 -15.64 -17.08 35.17
N GLY A 21 -16.91 -17.50 35.09
CA GLY A 21 -17.53 -18.00 33.88
C GLY A 21 -17.61 -16.86 32.86
N GLY A 22 -16.50 -16.59 32.19
CA GLY A 22 -16.45 -15.71 31.03
C GLY A 22 -17.24 -16.37 29.92
N GLY A 23 -18.51 -15.97 29.77
CA GLY A 23 -19.26 -16.19 28.54
C GLY A 23 -18.50 -15.50 27.41
N VAL A 24 -17.82 -16.29 26.58
CA VAL A 24 -17.21 -15.79 25.35
C VAL A 24 -18.36 -15.44 24.41
N VAL A 25 -18.78 -14.19 24.43
CA VAL A 25 -19.54 -13.60 23.33
C VAL A 25 -18.59 -13.60 22.15
N VAL A 26 -18.79 -14.53 21.21
CA VAL A 26 -18.16 -14.49 19.90
C VAL A 26 -18.72 -13.27 19.20
N VAL A 27 -18.04 -12.13 19.37
CA VAL A 27 -18.27 -10.95 18.55
C VAL A 27 -17.85 -11.36 17.14
N ASN A 28 -18.83 -11.70 16.31
CA ASN A 28 -18.64 -11.87 14.89
C ASN A 28 -18.31 -10.49 14.33
N LYS A 29 -17.01 -10.15 14.37
CA LYS A 29 -16.50 -8.98 13.67
C LYS A 29 -16.61 -9.32 12.20
N GLU A 30 -17.72 -8.94 11.58
CA GLU A 30 -17.80 -8.83 10.14
C GLU A 30 -16.59 -7.99 9.72
N THR A 31 -15.63 -8.65 9.07
CA THR A 31 -14.48 -7.98 8.47
C THR A 31 -15.04 -6.96 7.48
N PRO A 32 -14.57 -5.70 7.48
CA PRO A 32 -15.04 -4.72 6.51
C PRO A 32 -14.82 -5.31 5.13
N ALA A 33 -15.89 -5.38 4.33
CA ALA A 33 -15.92 -5.98 3.01
C ALA A 33 -14.66 -5.62 2.22
N GLU A 34 -13.71 -6.54 2.23
CA GLU A 34 -12.49 -6.50 1.45
C GLU A 34 -12.98 -6.44 0.00
N ASN A 35 -12.70 -5.31 -0.67
CA ASN A 35 -12.97 -5.07 -2.08
C ASN A 35 -12.14 -6.04 -2.92
N ARG A 36 -12.51 -7.32 -2.85
CA ARG A 36 -11.86 -8.46 -3.48
C ARG A 36 -12.34 -8.39 -4.93
N LYS A 37 -11.71 -7.51 -5.71
CA LYS A 37 -11.70 -7.65 -7.17
C LYS A 37 -11.32 -9.10 -7.42
N THR A 38 -12.28 -9.91 -7.83
CA THR A 38 -12.18 -11.36 -7.92
C THR A 38 -10.88 -11.71 -8.61
N ASP A 39 -10.02 -12.49 -7.95
CA ASP A 39 -8.76 -12.95 -8.54
C ASP A 39 -9.07 -13.62 -9.87
N ILE A 40 -8.68 -12.98 -10.96
CA ILE A 40 -8.94 -13.47 -12.29
C ILE A 40 -8.12 -14.76 -12.44
N ARG A 41 -8.77 -15.84 -12.88
CA ARG A 41 -8.09 -17.12 -13.10
C ARG A 41 -7.00 -16.91 -14.15
N ARG A 42 -5.74 -16.85 -13.69
CA ARG A 42 -4.56 -16.73 -14.56
C ARG A 42 -4.47 -17.97 -15.45
N SER A 43 -4.88 -17.81 -16.70
CA SER A 43 -4.60 -18.76 -17.78
C SER A 43 -3.38 -18.28 -18.56
N GLU A 44 -2.69 -19.19 -19.23
CA GLU A 44 -1.58 -18.83 -20.12
C GLU A 44 -2.02 -17.82 -21.19
N SER A 45 -3.23 -17.97 -21.72
CA SER A 45 -3.84 -17.03 -22.66
C SER A 45 -4.00 -15.63 -22.07
N ASN A 46 -4.47 -15.51 -20.82
CA ASN A 46 -4.62 -14.24 -20.13
C ASN A 46 -3.27 -13.57 -19.85
N ILE A 47 -2.25 -14.32 -19.44
CA ILE A 47 -0.90 -13.79 -19.19
C ILE A 47 -0.30 -13.23 -20.49
N THR A 48 -0.46 -13.94 -21.60
CA THR A 48 0.00 -13.49 -22.92
C THR A 48 -0.72 -12.22 -23.36
N ALA A 49 -2.05 -12.15 -23.21
CA ALA A 49 -2.83 -10.95 -23.53
C ALA A 49 -2.40 -9.75 -22.66
N ALA A 50 -2.22 -9.97 -21.35
CA ALA A 50 -1.72 -8.94 -20.44
C ALA A 50 -0.33 -8.43 -20.85
N THR A 51 0.56 -9.34 -21.23
CA THR A 51 1.92 -9.02 -21.68
C THR A 51 1.92 -8.18 -22.95
N GLU A 52 1.05 -8.48 -23.91
CA GLU A 52 0.93 -7.69 -25.14
C GLU A 52 0.41 -6.28 -24.85
N HIS A 53 -0.66 -6.17 -24.06
CA HIS A 53 -1.15 -4.86 -23.64
C HIS A 53 -0.10 -4.05 -22.87
N LEU A 54 0.67 -4.70 -21.99
CA LEU A 54 1.77 -4.05 -21.29
C LEU A 54 2.86 -3.52 -22.26
N LYS A 55 3.24 -4.28 -23.29
CA LYS A 55 4.20 -3.80 -24.31
C LYS A 55 3.69 -2.54 -25.00
N GLN A 56 2.42 -2.53 -25.40
CA GLN A 56 1.79 -1.35 -26.00
C GLN A 56 1.77 -0.16 -25.04
N ALA A 57 1.44 -0.39 -23.76
CA ALA A 57 1.47 0.66 -22.73
C ALA A 57 2.85 1.31 -22.61
N LYS A 58 3.93 0.50 -22.56
CA LYS A 58 5.31 0.98 -22.53
C LYS A 58 5.66 1.81 -23.77
N MET A 59 5.27 1.34 -24.96
CA MET A 59 5.50 2.07 -26.21
C MET A 59 4.76 3.40 -26.26
N PHE A 60 3.51 3.46 -25.84
CA PHE A 60 2.74 4.70 -25.80
C PHE A 60 3.29 5.66 -24.74
N TYR A 61 3.70 5.16 -23.57
CA TYR A 61 4.35 5.97 -22.54
C TYR A 61 5.64 6.60 -23.05
N ALA A 62 6.50 5.85 -23.74
CA ALA A 62 7.74 6.35 -24.33
C ALA A 62 7.53 7.40 -25.44
N ARG A 63 6.31 7.50 -25.98
CA ARG A 63 5.91 8.51 -26.98
C ARG A 63 5.07 9.63 -26.37
N ASP A 64 5.06 9.77 -25.05
CA ASP A 64 4.27 10.73 -24.28
C ASP A 64 2.74 10.66 -24.51
N LYS A 65 2.27 9.54 -25.07
CA LYS A 65 0.86 9.26 -25.35
C LYS A 65 0.18 8.63 -24.14
N TYR A 66 0.12 9.39 -23.04
CA TYR A 66 -0.27 8.86 -21.72
C TYR A 66 -1.72 8.36 -21.66
N LYS A 67 -2.65 8.95 -22.44
CA LYS A 67 -4.04 8.46 -22.50
C LYS A 67 -4.13 7.05 -23.08
N GLN A 68 -3.45 6.79 -24.21
CA GLN A 68 -3.38 5.45 -24.78
C GLN A 68 -2.62 4.48 -23.86
N ALA A 69 -1.53 4.93 -23.24
CA ALA A 69 -0.77 4.10 -22.32
C ALA A 69 -1.62 3.62 -21.13
N LEU A 70 -2.46 4.49 -20.55
CA LEU A 70 -3.40 4.12 -19.49
C LEU A 70 -4.40 3.05 -19.93
N GLN A 71 -5.03 3.23 -21.09
CA GLN A 71 -5.98 2.25 -21.63
C GLN A 71 -5.34 0.87 -21.80
N HIS A 72 -4.09 0.82 -22.23
CA HIS A 72 -3.35 -0.44 -22.35
C HIS A 72 -2.93 -1.00 -20.98
N CYS A 73 -2.57 -0.16 -20.00
CA CYS A 73 -2.31 -0.63 -18.63
C CYS A 73 -3.58 -1.24 -18.00
N GLU A 74 -4.73 -0.58 -18.16
CA GLU A 74 -6.03 -1.05 -17.65
C GLU A 74 -6.40 -2.41 -18.25
N LYS A 75 -6.26 -2.57 -19.57
CA LYS A 75 -6.46 -3.87 -20.24
C LYS A 75 -5.48 -4.93 -19.75
N ALA A 76 -4.21 -4.59 -19.55
CA ALA A 76 -3.24 -5.54 -19.00
C ALA A 76 -3.64 -6.02 -17.60
N ILE A 77 -4.16 -5.12 -16.76
CA ILE A 77 -4.67 -5.43 -15.42
C ILE A 77 -5.98 -6.24 -15.49
N GLU A 78 -6.82 -6.00 -16.49
CA GLU A 78 -8.05 -6.78 -16.73
C GLU A 78 -7.72 -8.23 -17.11
N PHE A 79 -6.68 -8.47 -17.89
CA PHE A 79 -6.25 -9.85 -18.18
C PHE A 79 -5.45 -10.47 -17.03
N ASP A 80 -4.64 -9.68 -16.34
CA ASP A 80 -3.80 -10.13 -15.23
C ASP A 80 -3.76 -9.08 -14.11
N ASN A 81 -4.68 -9.23 -13.16
CA ASN A 81 -4.83 -8.31 -12.03
C ASN A 81 -3.65 -8.35 -11.03
N ARG A 82 -2.67 -9.23 -11.23
CA ARG A 82 -1.42 -9.36 -10.45
C ARG A 82 -0.19 -8.91 -11.25
N ASN A 83 -0.37 -8.25 -12.38
CA ASN A 83 0.73 -7.72 -13.17
C ASN A 83 1.27 -6.42 -12.56
N TRP A 84 2.32 -6.54 -11.73
CA TRP A 84 2.94 -5.40 -11.05
C TRP A 84 3.45 -4.33 -12.03
N GLU A 85 3.95 -4.72 -13.21
CA GLU A 85 4.47 -3.78 -14.21
C GLU A 85 3.36 -2.94 -14.80
N ALA A 86 2.19 -3.54 -15.05
CA ALA A 86 1.03 -2.80 -15.54
C ALA A 86 0.58 -1.73 -14.55
N TYR A 87 0.53 -2.05 -13.26
CA TYR A 87 0.27 -1.04 -12.21
C TYR A 87 1.36 0.02 -12.11
N TYR A 88 2.62 -0.35 -12.30
CA TYR A 88 3.74 0.59 -12.30
C TYR A 88 3.59 1.62 -13.42
N TYR A 89 3.41 1.17 -14.67
CA TYR A 89 3.19 2.06 -15.80
C TYR A 89 1.88 2.85 -15.71
N LEU A 90 0.82 2.27 -15.13
CA LEU A 90 -0.41 3.02 -14.82
C LEU A 90 -0.11 4.22 -13.91
N GLY A 91 0.64 3.97 -12.83
CA GLY A 91 1.08 5.00 -11.89
C GLY A 91 1.93 6.09 -12.56
N LEU A 92 2.92 5.71 -13.37
CA LEU A 92 3.76 6.67 -14.11
C LEU A 92 2.94 7.53 -15.08
N CYS A 93 1.99 6.93 -15.81
CA CYS A 93 1.10 7.68 -16.70
C CYS A 93 0.24 8.69 -15.93
N MET A 94 -0.29 8.29 -14.77
CA MET A 94 -1.06 9.18 -13.89
C MET A 94 -0.19 10.32 -13.34
N GLN A 95 1.07 10.06 -12.97
CA GLN A 95 2.02 11.12 -12.58
C GLN A 95 2.23 12.15 -13.69
N LYS A 96 2.43 11.68 -14.93
CA LYS A 96 2.59 12.55 -16.11
C LYS A 96 1.34 13.38 -16.43
N ARG A 97 0.18 12.97 -15.92
CA ARG A 97 -1.09 13.70 -15.99
C ARG A 97 -1.40 14.50 -14.71
N HIS A 98 -0.46 14.58 -13.77
CA HIS A 98 -0.62 15.24 -12.47
C HIS A 98 -1.71 14.63 -11.55
N GLU A 99 -2.08 13.37 -11.79
CA GLU A 99 -3.09 12.62 -11.02
C GLU A 99 -2.42 11.87 -9.85
N TYR A 100 -1.72 12.59 -8.98
CA TYR A 100 -0.79 12.02 -8.02
C TYR A 100 -1.42 11.08 -6.98
N ALA A 101 -2.64 11.36 -6.52
CA ALA A 101 -3.33 10.49 -5.56
C ALA A 101 -3.68 9.12 -6.18
N SER A 102 -4.24 9.14 -7.40
CA SER A 102 -4.54 7.92 -8.16
C SER A 102 -3.26 7.15 -8.51
N ALA A 103 -2.19 7.86 -8.89
CA ALA A 103 -0.89 7.28 -9.17
C ALA A 103 -0.32 6.52 -7.96
N ALA A 104 -0.32 7.15 -6.77
CA ALA A 104 0.15 6.52 -5.55
C ALA A 104 -0.64 5.23 -5.22
N ASN A 105 -1.96 5.24 -5.43
CA ASN A 105 -2.79 4.06 -5.22
C ASN A 105 -2.44 2.94 -6.21
N ALA A 106 -2.30 3.24 -7.50
CA ALA A 106 -1.90 2.26 -8.51
C ALA A 106 -0.53 1.64 -8.19
N LEU A 107 0.47 2.46 -7.84
CA LEU A 107 1.81 2.00 -7.48
C LEU A 107 1.80 1.09 -6.24
N LYS A 108 1.00 1.42 -5.22
CA LYS A 108 0.82 0.57 -4.04
C LYS A 108 0.14 -0.77 -4.35
N GLN A 109 -0.77 -0.81 -5.33
CA GLN A 109 -1.31 -2.08 -5.82
C GLN A 109 -0.23 -2.90 -6.50
N GLY A 110 0.56 -2.29 -7.39
CA GLY A 110 1.70 -2.95 -8.03
C GLY A 110 2.70 -3.53 -7.04
N LEU A 111 3.04 -2.79 -5.98
CA LEU A 111 3.97 -3.20 -4.93
C LEU A 111 3.58 -4.51 -4.21
N GLN A 112 2.28 -4.84 -4.14
CA GLN A 112 1.80 -6.09 -3.54
C GLN A 112 2.16 -7.32 -4.38
N TYR A 113 2.34 -7.15 -5.69
CA TYR A 113 2.60 -8.22 -6.64
C TYR A 113 4.02 -8.20 -7.21
N THR A 114 4.87 -7.30 -6.73
CA THR A 114 6.26 -7.22 -7.20
C THR A 114 7.00 -8.52 -6.90
N PRO A 115 7.81 -9.03 -7.83
CA PRO A 115 8.73 -10.11 -7.55
C PRO A 115 9.70 -9.72 -6.43
N ASP A 116 10.39 -10.69 -5.86
CA ASP A 116 11.45 -10.43 -4.89
C ASP A 116 12.70 -9.82 -5.57
N ASN A 117 12.55 -8.58 -6.02
CA ASN A 117 13.55 -7.81 -6.70
C ASN A 117 13.67 -6.44 -6.01
N ARG A 118 14.80 -6.24 -5.33
CA ARG A 118 15.07 -5.03 -4.56
C ARG A 118 15.07 -3.78 -5.45
N LEU A 119 15.61 -3.85 -6.67
CA LEU A 119 15.66 -2.70 -7.57
C LEU A 119 14.25 -2.25 -7.97
N VAL A 120 13.37 -3.21 -8.29
CA VAL A 120 11.96 -2.91 -8.60
C VAL A 120 11.24 -2.26 -7.41
N ARG A 121 11.41 -2.81 -6.20
CA ARG A 121 10.83 -2.22 -4.98
C ARG A 121 11.33 -0.79 -4.76
N SER A 122 12.64 -0.56 -4.97
CA SER A 122 13.23 0.76 -4.86
C SER A 122 12.58 1.77 -5.82
N GLU A 123 12.42 1.42 -7.10
CA GLU A 123 11.80 2.31 -8.09
C GLU A 123 10.35 2.64 -7.75
N ILE A 124 9.57 1.64 -7.32
CA ILE A 124 8.16 1.86 -6.95
C ILE A 124 8.05 2.77 -5.72
N HIS A 125 8.87 2.57 -4.69
CA HIS A 125 8.89 3.47 -3.53
C HIS A 125 9.31 4.90 -3.90
N ALA A 126 10.29 5.07 -4.80
CA ALA A 126 10.66 6.39 -5.30
C ALA A 126 9.49 7.07 -6.04
N ALA A 127 8.77 6.32 -6.88
CA ALA A 127 7.61 6.82 -7.58
C ALA A 127 6.47 7.22 -6.62
N ILE A 128 6.19 6.41 -5.58
CA ILE A 128 5.19 6.77 -4.55
C ILE A 128 5.63 8.03 -3.79
N GLY A 129 6.92 8.15 -3.45
CA GLY A 129 7.48 9.34 -2.83
C GLY A 129 7.23 10.60 -3.66
N TYR A 130 7.45 10.52 -4.97
CA TYR A 130 7.17 11.62 -5.90
C TYR A 130 5.70 12.02 -5.92
N CYS A 131 4.78 11.06 -5.84
CA CYS A 131 3.35 11.39 -5.72
C CYS A 131 3.05 12.16 -4.43
N TRP A 132 3.60 11.74 -3.28
CA TRP A 132 3.37 12.44 -2.02
C TRP A 132 3.99 13.82 -1.98
N GLU A 133 5.17 13.99 -2.58
CA GLU A 133 5.83 15.29 -2.70
C GLU A 133 4.93 16.29 -3.45
N ASN A 134 4.40 15.89 -4.61
CA ASN A 134 3.52 16.75 -5.41
C ASN A 134 2.15 16.99 -4.77
N LEU A 135 1.75 16.17 -3.80
CA LEU A 135 0.57 16.39 -2.96
C LEU A 135 0.87 17.26 -1.72
N GLY A 136 2.09 17.78 -1.57
CA GLY A 136 2.53 18.56 -0.40
C GLY A 136 2.69 17.73 0.87
N ARG A 137 2.59 16.40 0.79
CA ARG A 137 2.74 15.46 1.91
C ARG A 137 4.21 15.10 2.09
N PHE A 138 5.01 16.11 2.42
CA PHE A 138 6.47 16.02 2.46
C PHE A 138 7.01 14.96 3.44
N GLU A 139 6.41 14.79 4.62
CA GLU A 139 6.86 13.74 5.55
C GLU A 139 6.58 12.32 5.03
N ASP A 140 5.47 12.12 4.31
CA ASP A 140 5.16 10.83 3.69
C ASP A 140 6.06 10.56 2.49
N ALA A 141 6.33 11.59 1.67
CA ALA A 141 7.32 11.52 0.60
C ALA A 141 8.70 11.11 1.13
N ARG A 142 9.15 11.75 2.22
CA ARG A 142 10.43 11.44 2.88
C ARG A 142 10.49 9.99 3.35
N LYS A 143 9.41 9.45 3.91
CA LYS A 143 9.37 8.04 4.34
C LYS A 143 9.54 7.11 3.14
N GLU A 144 8.79 7.32 2.07
CA GLU A 144 8.84 6.47 0.88
C GLU A 144 10.20 6.54 0.17
N TYR A 145 10.78 7.74 0.03
CA TYR A 145 12.14 7.87 -0.48
C TYR A 145 13.17 7.19 0.41
N SER A 146 13.01 7.24 1.73
CA SER A 146 13.90 6.53 2.64
C SER A 146 13.82 5.01 2.44
N VAL A 147 12.61 4.47 2.26
CA VAL A 147 12.42 3.04 1.96
C VAL A 147 13.01 2.68 0.60
N SER A 148 12.86 3.53 -0.41
CA SER A 148 13.50 3.31 -1.72
C SER A 148 15.02 3.16 -1.59
N LEU A 149 15.66 3.98 -0.75
CA LEU A 149 17.10 3.97 -0.52
C LEU A 149 17.58 2.79 0.33
N THR A 150 16.73 2.16 1.15
CA THR A 150 17.11 0.89 1.82
C THR A 150 17.19 -0.27 0.82
N PHE A 151 16.36 -0.25 -0.23
CA PHE A 151 16.39 -1.25 -1.28
C PHE A 151 17.53 -1.02 -2.27
N ASN A 152 17.73 0.22 -2.71
CA ASN A 152 18.82 0.63 -3.59
C ASN A 152 19.34 2.02 -3.16
N PRO A 153 20.47 2.08 -2.45
CA PRO A 153 21.09 3.35 -2.06
C PRO A 153 21.46 4.26 -3.25
N GLY A 154 21.65 3.69 -4.44
CA GLY A 154 21.96 4.41 -5.68
C GLY A 154 20.75 4.88 -6.49
N ASN A 155 19.53 4.81 -5.93
CA ASN A 155 18.35 5.32 -6.62
C ASN A 155 18.37 6.87 -6.67
N GLN A 156 18.76 7.42 -7.82
CA GLN A 156 18.90 8.87 -8.00
C GLN A 156 17.58 9.62 -7.76
N ASN A 157 16.44 9.09 -8.24
CA ASN A 157 15.13 9.71 -8.05
C ASN A 157 14.78 9.88 -6.57
N ALA A 158 15.11 8.88 -5.74
CA ALA A 158 14.88 8.93 -4.31
C ALA A 158 15.85 9.87 -3.59
N GLN A 159 17.13 9.92 -3.99
CA GLN A 159 18.09 10.88 -3.44
C GLN A 159 17.66 12.32 -3.74
N ASP A 160 17.30 12.61 -4.99
CA ASP A 160 16.84 13.93 -5.42
C ASP A 160 15.55 14.33 -4.69
N GLY A 161 14.62 13.37 -4.55
CA GLY A 161 13.39 13.55 -3.78
C GLY A 161 13.63 13.90 -2.30
N GLN A 162 14.55 13.20 -1.63
CA GLN A 162 14.95 13.54 -0.25
C GLN A 162 15.48 14.97 -0.15
N ASN A 163 16.33 15.36 -1.10
CA ASN A 163 16.95 16.69 -1.11
C ASN A 163 15.89 17.79 -1.27
N ARG A 164 14.96 17.64 -2.22
CA ARG A 164 13.85 18.60 -2.42
C ARG A 164 12.98 18.74 -1.17
N VAL A 165 12.55 17.60 -0.61
CA VAL A 165 11.69 17.56 0.59
C VAL A 165 12.37 18.19 1.81
N LYS A 166 13.68 18.00 1.98
CA LYS A 166 14.46 18.58 3.09
C LYS A 166 14.54 20.11 2.99
N VAL A 167 14.78 20.64 1.80
CA VAL A 167 14.83 22.10 1.56
C VAL A 167 13.49 22.74 1.89
N GLU A 168 12.39 22.17 1.42
CA GLU A 168 11.05 22.72 1.63
C GLU A 168 10.67 22.80 3.11
N LYS A 169 11.02 21.76 3.89
CA LYS A 169 10.82 21.77 5.35
C LYS A 169 11.60 22.91 6.02
N THR A 170 12.82 23.16 5.55
CA THR A 170 13.68 24.21 6.10
C THR A 170 13.10 25.60 5.83
N LEU A 171 12.65 25.84 4.60
CA LEU A 171 12.01 27.10 4.20
C LEU A 171 10.72 27.36 5.01
N LYS A 172 9.89 26.33 5.19
CA LYS A 172 8.65 26.44 5.96
C LYS A 172 8.89 26.75 7.44
N ASN A 173 9.94 26.20 8.02
CA ASN A 173 10.29 26.48 9.42
C ASN A 173 10.83 27.91 9.57
N TRP A 174 11.74 28.32 8.69
CA TRP A 174 12.30 29.68 8.69
C TRP A 174 11.23 30.77 8.57
N GLY A 175 10.19 30.54 7.76
CA GLY A 175 9.06 31.46 7.62
C GLY A 175 8.19 31.57 8.89
N LYS A 176 8.14 30.53 9.74
CA LYS A 176 7.41 30.55 11.01
C LYS A 176 8.17 31.29 12.09
N ASP A 177 9.47 31.05 12.20
CA ASP A 177 10.33 31.67 13.22
C ASP A 177 10.35 33.21 13.05
N LYS A 178 10.40 33.70 11.81
CA LYS A 178 10.30 35.14 11.53
C LYS A 178 8.96 35.78 11.84
N LYS A 179 7.89 35.00 11.97
CA LYS A 179 6.55 35.51 12.32
C LYS A 179 6.41 35.65 13.83
N SER A 180 6.95 34.70 14.62
CA SER A 180 6.97 34.84 16.09
C SER A 180 7.77 36.04 16.56
N ASP A 181 8.85 36.40 15.86
CA ASP A 181 9.72 37.52 16.26
C ASP A 181 9.12 38.91 15.96
N ARG A 182 8.05 39.01 15.15
CA ARG A 182 7.39 40.29 14.81
C ARG A 182 6.14 40.57 15.64
N ASP A 183 5.57 39.54 16.26
CA ASP A 183 4.30 39.62 16.98
C ASP A 183 4.49 39.67 18.51
N GLY A 184 5.73 39.80 19.00
CA GLY A 184 6.09 39.91 20.43
C GLY A 184 6.84 41.20 20.75
#